data_AF-A0A972QH77-F1
#
_entry.id   AF-A0A972QH77-F1
#
_cell.length_a   1.000
_cell.length_b   1.000
_cell.length_c   1.000
_cell.angle_alpha   90.00
_cell.angle_beta   90.00
_cell.angle_gamma   90.00
#
_symmetry.space_group_name_H-M   'P 1'
#
loop_
_entity.id
_entity.type
_entity.pdbx_description
1 polymer ?
#
loop_
_entity_poly.entity_id
_entity_poly.type
_entity_poly.pdbx_seq_one_letter_code
_entity_poly.pdbx_strand_id
1 'polypeptide(L)'
;MFDNLLAFWRGKDFLKGVLQEFEKMLTDTEDMFRRVCSQMLESKADGELKEEIYRIDKEVNRLEKDIRTRIVAHLSIQGNVDLPASLVLMSVVKDAERLGDYAKN
;
A
#
# COMPACT_ATOMS: atom_id res chain seq x y z
N MET A 1 -14.74 -31.43 2.57
CA MET A 1 -15.68 -30.43 3.16
C MET A 1 -14.93 -29.44 4.04
N PHE A 2 -14.02 -29.89 4.92
CA PHE A 2 -13.16 -29.02 5.74
C PHE A 2 -12.13 -28.21 4.93
N ASP A 3 -11.62 -28.74 3.81
CA ASP A 3 -10.63 -28.02 2.98
C ASP A 3 -11.18 -26.71 2.40
N ASN A 4 -12.44 -26.70 1.97
CA ASN A 4 -13.11 -25.50 1.46
C ASN A 4 -13.33 -24.45 2.57
N LEU A 5 -13.58 -24.92 3.80
CA LEU A 5 -13.75 -24.03 4.96
C LEU A 5 -12.42 -23.39 5.36
N LEU A 6 -11.33 -24.18 5.33
CA LEU A 6 -9.97 -23.72 5.60
C LEU A 6 -9.46 -22.76 4.52
N ALA A 7 -9.75 -23.02 3.24
CA ALA A 7 -9.41 -22.12 2.14
C ALA A 7 -10.14 -20.76 2.27
N PHE A 8 -11.42 -20.78 2.64
CA PHE A 8 -12.20 -19.57 2.88
C PHE A 8 -11.68 -18.75 4.07
N TRP A 9 -11.33 -19.40 5.19
CA TRP A 9 -10.73 -18.72 6.34
C TRP A 9 -9.36 -18.12 6.03
N ARG A 10 -8.49 -18.87 5.32
CA ARG A 10 -7.18 -18.38 4.87
C ARG A 10 -7.29 -17.18 3.93
N GLY A 11 -8.30 -17.14 3.06
CA GLY A 11 -8.61 -15.98 2.22
C GLY A 11 -8.94 -14.73 3.04
N LYS A 12 -9.86 -14.86 4.01
CA LYS A 12 -10.21 -13.75 4.92
C LYS A 12 -9.02 -13.22 5.71
N ASP A 13 -8.18 -14.09 6.25
CA ASP A 13 -6.99 -13.69 7.01
C ASP A 13 -5.96 -13.01 6.10
N PHE A 14 -5.78 -13.51 4.88
CA PHE A 14 -4.89 -12.91 3.88
C PHE A 14 -5.34 -11.50 3.49
N LEU A 15 -6.59 -11.35 3.05
CA LEU A 15 -7.12 -10.05 2.62
C LEU A 15 -7.06 -9.02 3.74
N LYS A 16 -7.36 -9.42 4.98
CA LYS A 16 -7.25 -8.55 6.13
C LYS A 16 -5.83 -8.00 6.30
N GLY A 17 -4.81 -8.85 6.22
CA GLY A 17 -3.42 -8.42 6.35
C GLY A 17 -2.99 -7.47 5.22
N VAL A 18 -3.36 -7.78 3.98
CA VAL A 18 -3.07 -6.91 2.83
C VAL A 18 -3.78 -5.56 2.95
N LEU A 19 -5.03 -5.54 3.39
CA LEU A 19 -5.79 -4.30 3.57
C LEU A 19 -5.19 -3.41 4.67
N GLN A 20 -4.69 -4.00 5.77
CA GLN A 20 -4.01 -3.24 6.83
C GLN A 20 -2.72 -2.58 6.34
N GLU A 21 -1.96 -3.26 5.48
CA GLU A 21 -0.75 -2.68 4.87
C GLU A 21 -1.08 -1.61 3.84
N PHE A 22 -2.15 -1.82 3.06
CA PHE A 22 -2.65 -0.81 2.14
C PHE A 22 -3.16 0.44 2.87
N GLU A 23 -3.85 0.27 4.01
CA GLU A 23 -4.22 1.38 4.89
C GLU A 23 -2.98 2.15 5.35
N LYS A 24 -1.93 1.44 5.79
CA LYS A 24 -0.65 2.07 6.16
C LYS A 24 -0.05 2.87 5.00
N MET A 25 -0.05 2.32 3.77
CA MET A 25 0.42 3.07 2.59
C MET A 25 -0.35 4.37 2.39
N LEU A 26 -1.68 4.35 2.52
CA LEU A 26 -2.50 5.54 2.36
C LEU A 26 -2.22 6.57 3.45
N THR A 27 -2.09 6.15 4.71
CA THR A 27 -1.75 7.05 5.82
C THR A 27 -0.37 7.67 5.64
N ASP A 28 0.65 6.87 5.28
CA ASP A 28 2.01 7.35 5.05
C ASP A 28 2.05 8.38 3.91
N THR A 29 1.34 8.10 2.82
CA THR A 29 1.27 9.01 1.68
C THR A 29 0.48 10.29 1.99
N GLU A 30 -0.62 10.19 2.75
CA GLU A 30 -1.38 11.37 3.21
C GLU A 30 -0.53 12.28 4.08
N ASP A 31 0.21 11.71 5.05
CA ASP A 31 1.10 12.46 5.93
C ASP A 31 2.21 13.14 5.14
N MET A 32 2.78 12.45 4.14
CA MET A 32 3.77 13.04 3.24
C MET A 32 3.20 14.23 2.46
N PHE A 33 2.02 14.08 1.85
CA PHE A 33 1.35 15.15 1.13
C PHE A 33 1.06 16.36 2.02
N ARG A 34 0.54 16.12 3.24
CA ARG A 34 0.22 17.17 4.20
C ARG A 34 1.46 18.00 4.57
N ARG A 35 2.60 17.34 4.81
CA ARG A 35 3.87 18.01 5.15
C ARG A 35 4.38 18.88 4.01
N VAL A 36 4.32 18.37 2.77
CA VAL A 36 4.68 19.13 1.56
C VAL A 36 3.81 20.39 1.44
N CYS A 37 2.49 20.24 1.58
CA CYS A 37 1.57 21.39 1.55
C CYS A 37 1.87 22.41 2.65
N SER A 38 2.10 21.96 3.90
CA SER A 38 2.46 22.85 5.01
C SER A 38 3.75 23.63 4.72
N GLN A 39 4.78 22.97 4.19
CA GLN A 39 6.04 23.63 3.83
C GLN A 39 5.84 24.71 2.75
N MET A 40 5.09 24.38 1.70
CA MET A 40 4.80 25.32 0.60
C MET A 40 4.05 26.56 1.07
N LEU A 41 3.11 26.40 2.01
CA LEU A 41 2.30 27.50 2.54
C LEU A 41 3.05 28.36 3.56
N GLU A 42 3.89 27.74 4.42
CA GLU A 42 4.61 28.46 5.49
C GLU A 42 5.91 29.12 5.02
N SER A 43 6.36 28.88 3.78
CA SER A 43 7.62 29.40 3.21
C SER A 43 8.86 29.12 4.07
N LYS A 44 8.82 28.06 4.90
CA LYS A 44 9.97 27.62 5.69
C LYS A 44 10.75 26.56 4.92
N ALA A 45 12.03 26.81 4.72
CA ALA A 45 12.95 25.79 4.27
C ALA A 45 13.20 24.81 5.42
N ASP A 46 12.51 23.68 5.42
CA ASP A 46 12.85 22.53 6.25
C ASP A 46 13.84 21.67 5.46
N GLY A 47 15.10 21.65 5.93
CA GLY A 47 16.16 20.87 5.32
C GLY A 47 16.01 19.35 5.51
N GLU A 48 15.26 18.93 6.54
CA GLU A 48 15.06 17.52 6.90
C GLU A 48 13.84 16.91 6.19
N LEU A 49 12.85 17.74 5.82
CA LEU A 49 11.63 17.29 5.17
C LEU A 49 11.89 16.53 3.86
N LYS A 50 12.88 16.96 3.05
CA LYS A 50 13.22 16.25 1.81
C LYS A 50 13.71 14.83 2.06
N GLU A 51 14.52 14.62 3.09
CA GLU A 51 15.02 13.29 3.47
C GLU A 51 13.90 12.41 4.01
N GLU A 52 12.99 13.00 4.80
CA GLU A 52 11.82 12.31 5.32
C GLU A 52 10.84 11.89 4.21
N ILE A 53 10.52 12.77 3.25
CA ILE A 53 9.71 12.45 2.07
C ILE A 53 10.33 11.27 1.32
N TYR A 54 11.65 11.32 1.08
CA TYR A 54 12.34 10.25 0.36
C TYR A 54 12.33 8.91 1.12
N ARG A 55 12.36 8.96 2.46
CA ARG A 55 12.22 7.77 3.32
C ARG A 55 10.81 7.18 3.23
N ILE A 56 9.78 8.02 3.30
CA ILE A 56 8.38 7.58 3.21
C ILE A 56 8.10 6.98 1.82
N ASP A 57 8.52 7.67 0.76
CA ASP A 57 8.42 7.20 -0.63
C ASP A 57 9.04 5.80 -0.83
N LYS A 58 10.23 5.56 -0.26
CA LYS A 58 10.87 4.25 -0.30
C LYS A 58 10.08 3.16 0.42
N GLU A 59 9.46 3.50 1.55
CA GLU A 59 8.66 2.55 2.32
C GLU A 59 7.34 2.21 1.60
N VAL A 60 6.67 3.22 1.02
CA VAL A 60 5.47 3.03 0.18
C VAL A 60 5.80 2.14 -1.03
N ASN A 61 6.92 2.39 -1.71
CA ASN A 61 7.41 1.54 -2.80
C ASN A 61 7.70 0.10 -2.37
N ARG A 62 8.26 -0.10 -1.19
CA ARG A 62 8.51 -1.44 -0.62
C ARG A 62 7.19 -2.16 -0.35
N LEU A 63 6.21 -1.46 0.22
CA LEU A 63 4.88 -2.02 0.51
C LEU A 63 4.11 -2.38 -0.78
N GLU A 64 4.17 -1.55 -1.83
CA GLU A 64 3.57 -1.87 -3.14
C GLU A 64 4.06 -3.21 -3.66
N LYS A 65 5.38 -3.39 -3.65
CA LYS A 65 6.02 -4.60 -4.16
C LYS A 65 5.68 -5.83 -3.31
N ASP A 66 5.68 -5.68 -1.98
CA ASP A 66 5.35 -6.78 -1.07
C ASP A 66 3.91 -7.23 -1.24
N ILE A 67 2.96 -6.29 -1.20
CA ILE A 67 1.52 -6.56 -1.37
C ILE A 67 1.26 -7.27 -2.69
N ARG A 68 1.80 -6.78 -3.80
CA ARG A 68 1.56 -7.41 -5.11
C ARG A 68 2.19 -8.79 -5.22
N THR A 69 3.39 -8.98 -4.68
CA THR A 69 4.05 -10.30 -4.64
C THR A 69 3.19 -11.31 -3.87
N ARG A 70 2.65 -10.88 -2.73
CA ARG A 70 1.77 -11.70 -1.88
C ARG A 70 0.43 -12.01 -2.52
N ILE A 71 -0.16 -11.06 -3.26
CA ILE A 71 -1.37 -11.32 -4.05
C ILE A 71 -1.12 -12.38 -5.12
N VAL A 72 -0.01 -12.29 -5.87
CA VAL A 72 0.34 -13.33 -6.86
C VAL A 72 0.49 -14.69 -6.18
N ALA A 73 1.20 -14.76 -5.06
CA ALA A 73 1.38 -15.99 -4.31
C ALA A 73 0.04 -16.56 -3.81
N HIS A 74 -0.84 -15.71 -3.27
CA HIS A 74 -2.16 -16.11 -2.78
C HIS A 74 -3.01 -16.73 -3.89
N LEU A 75 -3.15 -16.04 -5.03
CA LEU A 75 -3.95 -16.52 -6.17
C LEU A 75 -3.35 -17.78 -6.80
N SER A 76 -2.02 -17.93 -6.80
CA SER A 76 -1.35 -19.12 -7.33
C SER A 76 -1.62 -20.38 -6.50
N ILE A 77 -1.82 -20.23 -5.19
CA ILE A 77 -1.99 -21.35 -4.25
C ILE A 77 -3.47 -21.63 -3.95
N GLN A 78 -4.28 -20.58 -3.75
CA GLN A 78 -5.69 -20.68 -3.35
C GLN A 78 -6.65 -20.59 -4.56
N GLY A 79 -6.15 -20.37 -5.77
CA GLY A 79 -6.94 -20.28 -6.98
C GLY A 79 -7.82 -19.02 -7.02
N ASN A 80 -9.13 -19.20 -7.15
CA ASN A 80 -10.09 -18.08 -7.34
C ASN A 80 -10.61 -17.48 -6.03
N VAL A 81 -10.15 -17.95 -4.86
CA VAL A 81 -10.49 -17.33 -3.57
C VAL A 81 -10.02 -15.87 -3.60
N ASP A 82 -10.93 -14.95 -3.30
CA ASP A 82 -10.66 -13.51 -3.23
C ASP A 82 -10.12 -12.87 -4.52
N LEU A 83 -10.32 -13.51 -5.68
CA LEU A 83 -9.81 -13.04 -6.96
C LEU A 83 -10.27 -11.61 -7.31
N PRO A 84 -11.57 -11.23 -7.23
CA PRO A 84 -11.98 -9.87 -7.56
C PRO A 84 -11.32 -8.81 -6.67
N ALA A 85 -11.28 -9.03 -5.35
CA ALA A 85 -10.67 -8.11 -4.40
C ALA A 85 -9.16 -7.98 -4.64
N SER A 86 -8.48 -9.11 -4.89
CA SER A 86 -7.06 -9.17 -5.21
C SER A 86 -6.70 -8.40 -6.49
N LEU A 87 -7.54 -8.48 -7.54
CA LEU A 87 -7.34 -7.74 -8.78
C LEU A 87 -7.57 -6.23 -8.62
N VAL A 88 -8.55 -5.83 -7.80
CA VAL A 88 -8.73 -4.41 -7.44
C VAL A 88 -7.51 -3.91 -6.67
N LEU A 89 -7.06 -4.65 -5.66
CA LEU A 89 -5.86 -4.33 -4.86
C LEU A 89 -4.61 -4.16 -5.72
N MET A 90 -4.40 -5.02 -6.72
CA MET A 90 -3.31 -4.89 -7.69
C MET A 90 -3.28 -3.53 -8.41
N SER A 91 -4.43 -2.91 -8.61
CA SER A 91 -4.54 -1.60 -9.26
C SER A 91 -4.36 -0.47 -8.25
N VAL A 92 -5.12 -0.49 -7.15
CA VAL A 92 -5.19 0.65 -6.22
C VAL A 92 -3.93 0.82 -5.37
N VAL A 93 -3.16 -0.26 -5.13
CA VAL A 93 -1.87 -0.18 -4.42
C VAL A 93 -0.86 0.63 -5.24
N LYS A 94 -0.86 0.49 -6.57
CA LYS A 94 -0.04 1.31 -7.46
C LYS A 94 -0.50 2.77 -7.49
N ASP A 95 -1.80 3.01 -7.44
CA ASP A 95 -2.32 4.38 -7.42
C ASP A 95 -1.95 5.10 -6.11
N ALA A 96 -1.90 4.39 -4.97
CA ALA A 96 -1.39 4.93 -3.71
C ALA A 96 0.12 5.25 -3.75
N GLU A 97 0.92 4.40 -4.40
CA GLU A 97 2.35 4.67 -4.63
C GLU A 97 2.56 5.93 -5.49
N ARG A 98 1.81 6.05 -6.59
CA ARG A 98 1.84 7.25 -7.45
C ARG A 98 1.48 8.53 -6.72
N LEU A 99 0.53 8.48 -5.78
CA LEU A 99 0.17 9.63 -4.97
C LEU A 99 1.37 10.10 -4.13
N GLY A 100 2.22 9.17 -3.68
CA GLY A 100 3.47 9.48 -3.02
C GLY A 100 4.51 10.08 -3.98
N ASP A 101 4.66 9.48 -5.16
CA ASP A 101 5.52 10.03 -6.22
C ASP A 101 5.15 11.49 -6.57
N TYR A 102 3.85 11.83 -6.60
CA TYR A 102 3.39 13.20 -6.83
C TYR A 102 3.69 14.16 -5.69
N ALA A 103 3.68 13.70 -4.44
CA ALA A 103 4.04 14.56 -3.32
C ALA A 103 5.56 14.80 -3.22
N LYS A 104 6.38 13.90 -3.76
CA LYS A 104 7.84 14.03 -3.82
C LYS A 104 8.32 15.03 -4.89
N ASN A 105 7.62 15.12 -6.03
CA ASN A 105 8.05 15.88 -7.21
C ASN A 105 7.38 17.25 -7.32
#